data_AF-A0AA39IAU7-F1
#
_entry.id   AF-A0AA39IAU7-F1
#
_cell.length_a   1.000
_cell.length_b   1.000
_cell.length_c   1.000
_cell.angle_alpha   90.00
_cell.angle_beta   90.00
_cell.angle_gamma   90.00
#
_symmetry.space_group_name_H-M   'P 1'
#
loop_
_entity.id
_entity.type
_entity.pdbx_description
1 polymer ?
#
loop_
_entity_poly.entity_id
_entity_poly.type
_entity_poly.pdbx_seq_one_letter_code
_entity_poly.pdbx_strand_id
1 'polypeptide(L)'
;MKRTVVLLLLSFLCVYSTRLAHKFSSTVHPCDDFEEFVCNEDENGGLSPLFDSLRNGFYDRLKEALLKDNDVVIEGLKNLFAGPNITFQVDFPYHSHVPTRYLNLTYHNGLTNNTHRIDTTQIQVYLNLLFSKYTHQNKLRNANWTNEVYNLYDDVKAQVIGIVQNSTLEQEHINKFVSSFKQQGVDGGLENEESYFYVLMSALSTIQQRFIDLKNTLTLEADCNDDCKIKRYSNLVETAMNETVYSDRTLERLPFVLSIPQELRDILNRMFIRTKYLEQDLVLVPVAFFYVPWTEDSIEYMMKYNELIYQFSLEAFTDVVSDDDRFLQMAKGDGFKCYHRAGYCRAHIEFLEAVRLTTKIIKERTEDGGSGFSDLHWFFFYMQSRWCIHGMTEEEYACDSTFKPFLKQSTDFQKAFNCKPGHKLYTAAENMCKIFV
;
A
#
# COMPACT_ATOMS: atom_id res chain seq x y z
N MET A 1 50.70 3.86 -4.37
CA MET A 1 49.58 3.15 -3.70
C MET A 1 48.50 4.05 -3.10
N LYS A 2 48.76 5.28 -2.62
CA LYS A 2 47.71 6.11 -1.96
C LYS A 2 46.62 6.70 -2.88
N ARG A 3 46.86 6.85 -4.19
CA ARG A 3 45.85 7.42 -5.14
C ARG A 3 44.80 6.41 -5.62
N THR A 4 45.12 5.12 -5.64
CA THR A 4 44.22 4.05 -6.12
C THR A 4 43.12 3.72 -5.13
N VAL A 5 43.39 3.84 -3.83
CA VAL A 5 42.40 3.60 -2.75
C VAL A 5 41.32 4.70 -2.70
N VAL A 6 41.69 5.95 -3.03
CA VAL A 6 40.75 7.09 -3.06
C VAL A 6 39.77 6.98 -4.24
N LEU A 7 40.22 6.50 -5.40
CA LEU A 7 39.36 6.26 -6.57
C LEU A 7 38.36 5.12 -6.35
N LEU A 8 38.77 4.03 -5.67
CA LEU A 8 37.88 2.93 -5.31
C LEU A 8 36.81 3.34 -4.28
N LEU A 9 37.17 4.15 -3.29
CA LEU A 9 36.23 4.70 -2.30
C LEU A 9 35.23 5.69 -2.93
N LEU A 10 35.65 6.51 -3.89
CA LEU A 10 34.76 7.39 -4.65
C LEU A 10 33.77 6.62 -5.53
N SER A 11 34.19 5.54 -6.17
CA SER A 11 33.27 4.66 -6.92
C SER A 11 32.28 3.92 -6.01
N PHE A 12 32.69 3.52 -4.80
CA PHE A 12 31.76 2.92 -3.82
C PHE A 12 30.74 3.93 -3.31
N LEU A 13 31.14 5.19 -3.07
CA LEU A 13 30.23 6.27 -2.71
C LEU A 13 29.27 6.64 -3.85
N CYS A 14 29.73 6.66 -5.11
CA CYS A 14 28.85 6.85 -6.26
C CYS A 14 27.86 5.69 -6.45
N VAL A 15 28.27 4.44 -6.25
CA VAL A 15 27.37 3.27 -6.37
C VAL A 15 26.32 3.24 -5.23
N TYR A 16 26.65 3.74 -4.05
CA TYR A 16 25.67 3.91 -2.96
C TYR A 16 24.73 5.10 -3.23
N SER A 17 25.22 6.22 -3.76
CA SER A 17 24.38 7.36 -4.16
C SER A 17 23.48 7.08 -5.37
N THR A 18 23.75 6.03 -6.16
CA THR A 18 22.85 5.57 -7.23
C THR A 18 21.74 4.62 -6.77
N ARG A 19 21.69 4.24 -5.48
CA ARG A 19 20.71 3.24 -5.01
C ARG A 19 19.27 3.74 -5.02
N LEU A 20 19.05 5.04 -4.85
CA LEU A 20 17.75 5.65 -5.07
C LEU A 20 17.83 6.44 -6.37
N ALA A 21 17.23 5.93 -7.43
CA ALA A 21 17.11 6.64 -8.70
C ALA A 21 16.33 7.96 -8.57
N HIS A 22 15.70 8.20 -7.42
CA HIS A 22 14.95 9.39 -7.10
C HIS A 22 15.85 10.61 -6.90
N LYS A 23 15.52 11.69 -7.61
CA LYS A 23 16.22 12.97 -7.52
C LYS A 23 15.31 13.99 -6.84
N PHE A 24 15.73 14.50 -5.70
CA PHE A 24 15.09 15.65 -5.07
C PHE A 24 15.47 16.93 -5.82
N SER A 25 14.56 17.90 -5.88
CA SER A 25 14.85 19.20 -6.47
C SER A 25 16.00 19.88 -5.72
N SER A 26 16.95 20.45 -6.46
CA SER A 26 18.03 21.26 -5.91
C SER A 26 17.73 22.77 -5.97
N THR A 27 16.64 23.16 -6.63
CA THR A 27 16.25 24.56 -6.85
C THR A 27 15.12 25.01 -5.92
N VAL A 28 14.39 24.07 -5.32
CA VAL A 28 13.25 24.33 -4.44
C VAL A 28 13.60 23.93 -3.02
N HIS A 29 13.32 24.81 -2.06
CA HIS A 29 13.50 24.46 -0.65
C HIS A 29 12.31 23.61 -0.18
N PRO A 30 12.51 22.53 0.62
CA PRO A 30 11.44 21.64 1.06
C PRO A 30 10.33 22.32 1.87
N CYS A 31 10.64 23.45 2.52
CA CYS A 31 9.64 24.23 3.26
C CYS A 31 8.85 25.23 2.40
N ASP A 32 9.22 25.43 1.13
CA ASP A 32 8.52 26.33 0.21
C ASP A 32 7.56 25.57 -0.69
N ASP A 33 8.03 24.51 -1.35
CA ASP A 33 7.15 23.57 -2.05
C ASP A 33 7.69 22.14 -1.92
N PHE A 34 7.18 21.41 -0.92
CA PHE A 34 7.65 20.07 -0.64
C PHE A 34 7.30 19.07 -1.75
N GLU A 35 6.19 19.30 -2.44
CA GLU A 35 5.76 18.48 -3.56
C GLU A 35 6.71 18.66 -4.73
N GLU A 36 6.99 19.89 -5.15
CA GLU A 36 7.98 20.15 -6.20
C GLU A 36 9.37 19.65 -5.79
N PHE A 37 9.73 19.79 -4.51
CA PHE A 37 10.99 19.29 -3.97
C PHE A 37 11.12 17.77 -4.09
N VAL A 38 10.11 17.00 -3.67
CA VAL A 38 10.15 15.54 -3.72
C VAL A 38 9.89 15.05 -5.14
N CYS A 39 8.79 15.47 -5.77
CA CYS A 39 8.37 14.94 -7.05
C CYS A 39 9.35 15.25 -8.17
N ASN A 40 9.93 16.47 -8.19
CA ASN A 40 10.94 16.91 -9.16
C ASN A 40 10.64 16.37 -10.57
N GLU A 41 9.46 16.71 -11.08
CA GLU A 41 8.86 16.06 -12.24
C GLU A 41 9.80 16.07 -13.46
N ASP A 42 10.54 17.17 -13.64
CA ASP A 42 11.50 17.35 -14.72
C ASP A 42 12.59 16.28 -14.75
N GLU A 43 13.10 15.87 -13.59
CA GLU A 43 14.20 14.90 -13.52
C GLU A 43 13.76 13.47 -13.23
N ASN A 44 12.58 13.29 -12.59
CA ASN A 44 12.02 11.99 -12.25
C ASN A 44 11.00 11.48 -13.28
N GLY A 45 10.58 12.30 -14.25
CA GLY A 45 9.60 11.91 -15.27
C GLY A 45 8.18 11.77 -14.71
N GLY A 46 7.84 12.57 -13.69
CA GLY A 46 6.50 12.60 -13.10
C GLY A 46 6.14 11.41 -12.18
N LEU A 47 7.10 10.53 -11.86
CA LEU A 47 6.94 9.40 -10.95
C LEU A 47 8.11 9.33 -9.98
N SER A 48 7.83 9.26 -8.67
CA SER A 48 8.90 9.09 -7.70
C SER A 48 9.48 7.67 -7.76
N PRO A 49 10.76 7.47 -8.14
CA PRO A 49 11.40 6.15 -8.12
C PRO A 49 11.47 5.54 -6.72
N LEU A 50 11.37 6.39 -5.68
CA LEU A 50 11.29 5.98 -4.28
C LEU A 50 10.01 5.18 -4.02
N PHE A 51 8.88 5.69 -4.49
CA PHE A 51 7.58 5.01 -4.41
C PHE A 51 7.53 3.79 -5.34
N ASP A 52 8.06 3.93 -6.55
CA ASP A 52 8.06 2.85 -7.53
C ASP A 52 8.93 1.66 -7.08
N SER A 53 10.09 1.86 -6.42
CA SER A 53 10.91 0.75 -5.91
C SER A 53 10.15 -0.12 -4.89
N LEU A 54 9.50 0.52 -3.92
CA LEU A 54 8.69 -0.16 -2.89
C LEU A 54 7.57 -0.99 -3.50
N ARG A 55 6.92 -0.45 -4.54
CA ARG A 55 5.77 -1.08 -5.20
C ARG A 55 6.18 -2.12 -6.25
N ASN A 56 7.28 -1.89 -6.98
CA ASN A 56 7.85 -2.80 -7.97
C ASN A 56 8.25 -4.13 -7.33
N GLY A 57 8.75 -4.13 -6.09
CA GLY A 57 9.09 -5.37 -5.39
C GLY A 57 7.93 -6.38 -5.32
N PHE A 58 6.67 -5.93 -5.18
CA PHE A 58 5.50 -6.81 -5.27
C PHE A 58 5.23 -7.26 -6.71
N TYR A 59 5.17 -6.29 -7.63
CA TYR A 59 4.81 -6.52 -9.02
C TYR A 59 5.83 -7.37 -9.79
N ASP A 60 7.12 -7.17 -9.55
CA ASP A 60 8.19 -7.98 -10.12
C ASP A 60 8.09 -9.42 -9.65
N ARG A 61 7.77 -9.66 -8.37
CA ARG A 61 7.57 -11.02 -7.85
C ARG A 61 6.29 -11.66 -8.36
N LEU A 62 5.21 -10.91 -8.51
CA LEU A 62 4.00 -11.40 -9.19
C LEU A 62 4.30 -11.75 -10.64
N LYS A 63 5.06 -10.92 -11.35
CA LYS A 63 5.54 -11.21 -12.71
C LYS A 63 6.39 -12.48 -12.74
N GLU A 64 7.33 -12.64 -11.81
CA GLU A 64 8.11 -13.87 -11.67
C GLU A 64 7.22 -15.08 -11.39
N ALA A 65 6.23 -14.95 -10.50
CA ALA A 65 5.27 -16.02 -10.21
C ALA A 65 4.52 -16.44 -11.47
N LEU A 66 3.96 -15.50 -12.23
CA LEU A 66 3.20 -15.77 -13.44
C LEU A 66 4.06 -16.33 -14.59
N LEU A 67 5.34 -15.97 -14.65
CA LEU A 67 6.24 -16.42 -15.71
C LEU A 67 6.94 -17.75 -15.38
N LYS A 68 7.27 -18.00 -14.11
CA LYS A 68 8.03 -19.19 -13.68
C LYS A 68 7.16 -20.34 -13.18
N ASP A 69 5.97 -20.05 -12.64
CA ASP A 69 5.07 -21.08 -12.15
C ASP A 69 4.38 -21.78 -13.33
N ASN A 70 4.41 -23.11 -13.34
CA ASN A 70 3.72 -23.94 -14.34
C ASN A 70 2.23 -24.03 -14.01
N ASP A 71 1.58 -22.87 -13.89
CA ASP A 71 0.18 -22.77 -13.51
C ASP A 71 -0.72 -23.09 -14.70
N VAL A 72 -1.65 -24.03 -14.55
CA VAL A 72 -2.49 -24.51 -15.66
C VAL A 72 -3.47 -23.45 -16.19
N VAL A 73 -3.90 -22.51 -15.36
CA VAL A 73 -4.76 -21.40 -15.81
C VAL A 73 -3.92 -20.41 -16.61
N ILE A 74 -2.73 -20.04 -16.12
CA ILE A 74 -1.82 -19.15 -16.84
C ILE A 74 -1.33 -19.78 -18.14
N GLU A 75 -0.98 -21.07 -18.14
CA GLU A 75 -0.65 -21.82 -19.36
C GLU A 75 -1.86 -21.93 -20.29
N GLY A 76 -3.07 -22.09 -19.74
CA GLY A 76 -4.31 -22.05 -20.49
C GLY A 76 -4.48 -20.72 -21.24
N LEU A 77 -4.22 -19.60 -20.56
CA LEU A 77 -4.23 -18.26 -21.15
C LEU A 77 -3.10 -18.12 -22.19
N LYS A 78 -1.85 -18.53 -21.86
CA LYS A 78 -0.70 -18.44 -22.79
C LYS A 78 -0.96 -19.20 -24.10
N ASN A 79 -1.62 -20.35 -24.00
CA ASN A 79 -1.93 -21.21 -25.14
C ASN A 79 -3.13 -20.74 -25.97
N LEU A 80 -3.90 -19.73 -25.53
CA LEU A 80 -5.04 -19.19 -26.30
C LEU A 80 -4.67 -18.77 -27.73
N PHE A 81 -3.44 -18.30 -27.87
CA PHE A 81 -2.95 -17.76 -29.13
C PHE A 81 -1.76 -18.56 -29.68
N ALA A 82 -1.41 -19.70 -29.07
CA ALA A 82 -0.20 -20.50 -29.36
C ALA A 82 0.28 -20.40 -30.82
N GLY A 83 1.46 -19.82 -31.00
CA GLY A 83 2.07 -19.60 -32.31
C GLY A 83 3.50 -19.05 -32.18
N PRO A 84 4.36 -19.23 -33.20
CA PRO A 84 5.78 -18.91 -33.12
C PRO A 84 6.10 -17.42 -32.90
N ASN A 85 5.11 -16.53 -33.07
CA ASN A 85 5.27 -15.07 -33.01
C ASN A 85 4.45 -14.42 -31.90
N ILE A 86 4.10 -15.18 -30.85
CA ILE A 86 3.29 -14.66 -29.75
C ILE A 86 4.11 -14.53 -28.50
N THR A 87 4.10 -13.32 -27.94
CA THR A 87 4.77 -13.01 -26.67
C THR A 87 3.71 -12.71 -25.62
N PHE A 88 3.73 -13.45 -24.52
CA PHE A 88 2.99 -13.11 -23.31
C PHE A 88 3.80 -12.11 -22.50
N GLN A 89 3.23 -10.95 -22.21
CA GLN A 89 3.87 -9.90 -21.43
C GLN A 89 3.05 -9.64 -20.18
N VAL A 90 3.76 -9.54 -19.06
CA VAL A 90 3.21 -9.14 -17.77
C VAL A 90 3.82 -7.80 -17.44
N ASP A 91 3.03 -6.75 -17.54
CA ASP A 91 3.47 -5.39 -17.28
C ASP A 91 2.55 -4.72 -16.26
N PHE A 92 3.06 -3.68 -15.63
CA PHE A 92 2.31 -2.87 -14.68
C PHE A 92 2.39 -1.42 -15.13
N PRO A 93 1.76 -1.08 -16.26
CA PRO A 93 1.84 0.24 -16.84
C PRO A 93 1.32 1.27 -15.84
N TYR A 94 2.02 2.38 -15.76
CA TYR A 94 1.55 3.55 -15.06
C TYR A 94 0.57 4.28 -15.97
N HIS A 95 -0.68 4.43 -15.54
CA HIS A 95 -1.58 5.38 -16.18
C HIS A 95 -1.40 6.70 -15.45
N SER A 96 -0.88 7.72 -16.13
CA SER A 96 -0.66 9.06 -15.56
C SER A 96 -1.90 9.58 -14.81
N HIS A 97 -3.09 9.30 -15.35
CA HIS A 97 -4.36 9.77 -14.79
C HIS A 97 -5.01 8.83 -13.77
N VAL A 98 -4.38 7.71 -13.39
CA VAL A 98 -4.96 6.79 -12.41
C VAL A 98 -3.88 6.35 -11.42
N PRO A 99 -4.07 6.53 -10.10
CA PRO A 99 -3.04 6.23 -9.11
C PRO A 99 -2.74 4.73 -8.98
N THR A 100 -3.54 3.90 -9.63
CA THR A 100 -3.43 2.44 -9.67
C THR A 100 -2.54 1.99 -10.82
N ARG A 101 -1.57 1.12 -10.50
CA ARG A 101 -1.03 0.21 -11.50
C ARG A 101 -1.98 -0.97 -11.62
N TYR A 102 -2.53 -1.16 -12.81
CA TYR A 102 -3.24 -2.39 -13.11
C TYR A 102 -2.23 -3.43 -13.57
N LEU A 103 -2.34 -4.64 -13.06
CA LEU A 103 -1.70 -5.78 -13.71
C LEU A 103 -2.23 -5.83 -15.14
N ASN A 104 -1.33 -5.59 -16.09
CA ASN A 104 -1.63 -5.65 -17.51
C ASN A 104 -1.00 -6.93 -18.05
N LEU A 105 -1.83 -7.94 -18.23
CA LEU A 105 -1.43 -9.13 -18.96
C LEU A 105 -1.78 -8.88 -20.42
N THR A 106 -0.77 -8.93 -21.29
CA THR A 106 -0.96 -8.70 -22.72
C THR A 106 -0.39 -9.84 -23.56
N TYR A 107 -1.01 -10.05 -24.71
CA TYR A 107 -0.50 -10.89 -25.78
C TYR A 107 -0.14 -10.03 -26.96
N HIS A 108 1.12 -10.05 -27.35
CA HIS A 108 1.57 -9.42 -28.58
C HIS A 108 1.70 -10.47 -29.69
N ASN A 109 0.95 -10.28 -30.78
CA ASN A 109 1.05 -11.10 -31.98
C ASN A 109 1.91 -10.39 -33.02
N GLY A 110 3.16 -10.83 -33.16
CA GLY A 110 4.12 -10.23 -34.08
C GLY A 110 3.78 -10.37 -35.57
N LEU A 111 2.86 -11.26 -35.95
CA LEU A 111 2.41 -11.39 -37.34
C LEU A 111 1.44 -10.27 -37.74
N THR A 112 0.53 -9.92 -36.83
CA THR A 112 -0.48 -8.88 -37.07
C THR A 112 -0.08 -7.53 -36.47
N ASN A 113 1.00 -7.50 -35.68
CA ASN A 113 1.41 -6.36 -34.86
C ASN A 113 0.28 -5.88 -33.91
N ASN A 114 -0.60 -6.79 -33.50
CA ASN A 114 -1.69 -6.49 -32.57
C ASN A 114 -1.32 -6.89 -31.15
N THR A 115 -1.77 -6.10 -30.18
CA THR A 115 -1.64 -6.40 -28.76
C THR A 115 -3.03 -6.51 -28.14
N HIS A 116 -3.31 -7.64 -27.51
CA HIS A 116 -4.58 -7.90 -26.82
C HIS A 116 -4.36 -7.86 -25.32
N ARG A 117 -5.23 -7.17 -24.59
CA ARG A 117 -5.19 -7.04 -23.13
C ARG A 117 -6.14 -8.04 -22.49
N ILE A 118 -5.67 -8.80 -21.51
CA ILE A 118 -6.52 -9.58 -20.61
C ILE A 118 -7.05 -8.65 -19.55
N ASP A 119 -8.38 -8.64 -19.38
CA ASP A 119 -8.99 -8.00 -18.25
C ASP A 119 -8.69 -8.82 -16.98
N THR A 120 -7.74 -8.34 -16.20
CA THR A 120 -7.31 -8.96 -14.94
C THR A 120 -8.29 -8.72 -13.81
N THR A 121 -9.26 -7.83 -13.99
CA THR A 121 -10.20 -7.50 -12.91
C THR A 121 -11.07 -8.69 -12.52
N GLN A 122 -11.41 -9.54 -13.49
CA GLN A 122 -12.20 -10.77 -13.30
C GLN A 122 -11.42 -11.91 -12.66
N ILE A 123 -10.08 -11.87 -12.72
CA ILE A 123 -9.21 -12.96 -12.24
C ILE A 123 -8.28 -12.52 -11.11
N GLN A 124 -8.50 -11.33 -10.53
CA GLN A 124 -7.62 -10.74 -9.53
C GLN A 124 -7.45 -11.62 -8.29
N VAL A 125 -8.53 -12.24 -7.80
CA VAL A 125 -8.47 -13.13 -6.64
C VAL A 125 -7.54 -14.32 -6.94
N TYR A 126 -7.65 -14.91 -8.13
CA TYR A 126 -6.76 -15.99 -8.56
C TYR A 126 -5.29 -15.56 -8.59
N LEU A 127 -5.02 -14.36 -9.11
CA LEU A 127 -3.67 -13.80 -9.16
C LEU A 127 -3.10 -13.56 -7.76
N ASN A 128 -3.94 -13.13 -6.81
CA ASN A 128 -3.55 -13.00 -5.40
C ASN A 128 -3.23 -14.37 -4.76
N LEU A 129 -3.99 -15.42 -5.09
CA LEU A 129 -3.70 -16.79 -4.65
C LEU A 129 -2.33 -17.27 -5.17
N LEU A 130 -2.06 -17.04 -6.46
CA LEU A 130 -0.77 -17.40 -7.06
C LEU A 130 0.39 -16.64 -6.42
N PHE A 131 0.21 -15.34 -6.15
CA PHE A 131 1.20 -14.57 -5.43
C PHE A 131 1.49 -15.15 -4.04
N SER A 132 0.45 -15.44 -3.27
CA SER A 132 0.58 -16.06 -1.94
C SER A 132 1.27 -17.42 -2.00
N LYS A 133 0.99 -18.23 -3.03
CA LYS A 133 1.67 -19.51 -3.24
C LYS A 133 3.16 -19.28 -3.49
N TYR A 134 3.48 -18.35 -4.39
CA TYR A 134 4.86 -18.04 -4.75
C TYR A 134 5.66 -17.51 -3.55
N THR A 135 5.10 -16.60 -2.76
CA THR A 135 5.78 -16.05 -1.58
C THR A 135 6.07 -17.14 -0.54
N HIS A 136 5.12 -18.04 -0.30
CA HIS A 136 5.30 -19.14 0.63
C HIS A 136 6.35 -20.15 0.11
N GLN A 137 6.22 -20.61 -1.14
CA GLN A 137 7.13 -21.61 -1.72
C GLN A 137 8.59 -21.15 -1.78
N ASN A 138 8.80 -19.85 -2.02
CA ASN A 138 10.13 -19.27 -2.10
C ASN A 138 10.66 -18.76 -0.75
N LYS A 139 9.96 -19.04 0.36
CA LYS A 139 10.33 -18.60 1.73
C LYS A 139 10.64 -17.11 1.78
N LEU A 140 9.86 -16.34 1.03
CA LEU A 140 10.02 -14.90 0.91
C LEU A 140 9.55 -14.16 2.16
N ARG A 141 8.87 -14.86 3.06
CA ARG A 141 8.41 -14.34 4.34
C ARG A 141 9.46 -14.55 5.43
N ASN A 142 9.68 -13.50 6.21
CA ASN A 142 10.47 -13.57 7.44
C ASN A 142 9.51 -13.71 8.63
N ALA A 143 9.64 -14.80 9.41
CA ALA A 143 8.80 -15.03 10.58
C ALA A 143 8.99 -13.94 11.65
N ASN A 144 10.22 -13.44 11.83
CA ASN A 144 10.52 -12.34 12.75
C ASN A 144 9.76 -11.09 12.35
N TRP A 145 9.77 -10.77 11.05
CA TRP A 145 9.04 -9.62 10.52
C TRP A 145 7.54 -9.67 10.79
N THR A 146 6.92 -10.86 10.75
CA THR A 146 5.49 -10.96 11.11
C THR A 146 5.25 -10.56 12.56
N ASN A 147 6.05 -11.11 13.47
CA ASN A 147 5.95 -10.77 14.89
C ASN A 147 6.22 -9.27 15.10
N GLU A 148 7.15 -8.70 14.34
CA GLU A 148 7.41 -7.25 14.38
C GLU A 148 6.22 -6.43 13.91
N VAL A 149 5.53 -6.81 12.82
CA VAL A 149 4.30 -6.13 12.37
C VAL A 149 3.20 -6.24 13.44
N TYR A 150 3.06 -7.37 14.12
CA TYR A 150 2.05 -7.54 15.16
C TYR A 150 2.39 -6.72 16.41
N ASN A 151 3.64 -6.77 16.87
CA ASN A 151 4.13 -5.94 17.97
C ASN A 151 3.99 -4.45 17.64
N LEU A 152 4.25 -4.06 16.39
CA LEU A 152 4.08 -2.71 15.90
C LEU A 152 2.63 -2.22 16.04
N TYR A 153 1.68 -3.06 15.65
CA TYR A 153 0.27 -2.75 15.80
C TYR A 153 -0.13 -2.62 17.28
N ASP A 154 0.35 -3.52 18.15
CA ASP A 154 0.09 -3.44 19.59
C ASP A 154 0.68 -2.17 20.21
N ASP A 155 1.88 -1.74 19.79
CA ASP A 155 2.49 -0.48 20.21
C ASP A 155 1.64 0.73 19.80
N VAL A 156 1.22 0.78 18.52
CA VAL A 156 0.31 1.84 18.01
C VAL A 156 -0.99 1.84 18.80
N LYS A 157 -1.60 0.67 19.01
CA LYS A 157 -2.84 0.49 19.76
C LYS A 157 -2.71 1.03 21.18
N ALA A 158 -1.62 0.66 21.89
CA ALA A 158 -1.35 1.15 23.24
C ALA A 158 -1.21 2.68 23.29
N GLN A 159 -0.52 3.27 22.32
CA GLN A 159 -0.34 4.72 22.23
C GLN A 159 -1.67 5.44 21.95
N VAL A 160 -2.49 4.94 21.03
CA VAL A 160 -3.82 5.51 20.73
C VAL A 160 -4.74 5.41 21.95
N ILE A 161 -4.74 4.28 22.65
CA ILE A 161 -5.49 4.14 23.92
C ILE A 161 -5.05 5.22 24.91
N GLY A 162 -3.75 5.41 25.10
CA GLY A 162 -3.22 6.45 25.98
C GLY A 162 -3.64 7.86 25.55
N ILE A 163 -3.64 8.16 24.25
CA ILE A 163 -4.08 9.44 23.68
C ILE A 163 -5.57 9.68 23.97
N VAL A 164 -6.43 8.69 23.72
CA VAL A 164 -7.88 8.81 23.93
C VAL A 164 -8.21 8.90 25.42
N GLN A 165 -7.53 8.13 26.28
CA GLN A 165 -7.72 8.18 27.73
C GLN A 165 -7.36 9.54 28.34
N ASN A 166 -6.38 10.24 27.75
CA ASN A 166 -5.97 11.57 28.21
C ASN A 166 -6.73 12.72 27.51
N SER A 167 -7.66 12.40 26.61
CA SER A 167 -8.43 13.41 25.88
C SER A 167 -9.53 14.04 26.74
N THR A 168 -10.15 15.11 26.25
CA THR A 168 -11.28 15.78 26.90
C THR A 168 -12.64 15.17 26.55
N LEU A 169 -12.67 13.95 25.99
CA LEU A 169 -13.90 13.24 25.66
C LEU A 169 -14.64 12.80 26.94
N GLU A 170 -15.95 12.62 26.85
CA GLU A 170 -16.71 12.09 27.98
C GLU A 170 -16.28 10.65 28.30
N GLN A 171 -16.21 10.32 29.60
CA GLN A 171 -15.67 9.05 30.09
C GLN A 171 -16.38 7.82 29.52
N GLU A 172 -17.69 7.92 29.27
CA GLU A 172 -18.48 6.84 28.65
C GLU A 172 -17.93 6.48 27.25
N HIS A 173 -17.66 7.48 26.42
CA HIS A 173 -17.13 7.29 25.07
C HIS A 173 -15.69 6.79 25.08
N ILE A 174 -14.87 7.28 26.02
CA ILE A 174 -13.51 6.76 26.26
C ILE A 174 -13.59 5.28 26.61
N ASN A 175 -14.42 4.90 27.58
CA ASN A 175 -14.56 3.52 28.03
C ASN A 175 -15.05 2.60 26.90
N LYS A 176 -16.06 3.02 26.14
CA LYS A 176 -16.60 2.27 25.00
C LYS A 176 -15.52 2.05 23.93
N PHE A 177 -14.82 3.10 23.52
CA PHE A 177 -13.73 3.00 22.54
C PHE A 177 -12.62 2.09 23.03
N VAL A 178 -12.07 2.34 24.23
CA VAL A 178 -10.95 1.57 24.78
C VAL A 178 -11.32 0.09 24.95
N SER A 179 -12.55 -0.22 25.35
CA SER A 179 -13.02 -1.60 25.48
C SER A 179 -13.07 -2.30 24.12
N SER A 180 -13.62 -1.66 23.08
CA SER A 180 -13.68 -2.23 21.72
C SER A 180 -12.28 -2.37 21.13
N PHE A 181 -11.49 -1.30 21.18
CA PHE A 181 -10.19 -1.22 20.52
C PHE A 181 -9.14 -2.15 21.17
N LYS A 182 -9.25 -2.45 22.47
CA LYS A 182 -8.43 -3.48 23.13
C LYS A 182 -8.68 -4.89 22.59
N GLN A 183 -9.90 -5.18 22.14
CA GLN A 183 -10.26 -6.45 21.53
C GLN A 183 -9.87 -6.52 20.06
N GLN A 184 -9.52 -5.38 19.45
CA GLN A 184 -9.10 -5.33 18.07
C GLN A 184 -7.76 -6.04 17.89
N GLY A 185 -7.77 -7.03 16.98
CA GLY A 185 -6.59 -7.78 16.59
C GLY A 185 -6.07 -7.32 15.23
N VAL A 186 -4.88 -7.80 14.87
CA VAL A 186 -4.33 -7.67 13.54
C VAL A 186 -4.17 -9.07 12.96
N ASP A 187 -4.61 -9.26 11.72
CA ASP A 187 -4.45 -10.55 11.03
C ASP A 187 -3.80 -10.33 9.67
N GLY A 188 -2.63 -10.95 9.49
CA GLY A 188 -1.96 -11.03 8.19
C GLY A 188 -2.49 -12.17 7.31
N GLY A 189 -3.34 -13.05 7.86
CA GLY A 189 -3.83 -14.30 7.28
C GLY A 189 -2.96 -15.50 7.55
N LEU A 190 -2.18 -15.48 8.64
CA LEU A 190 -0.85 -16.08 8.59
C LEU A 190 -0.36 -16.74 9.88
N GLU A 191 -1.22 -16.86 10.90
CA GLU A 191 -0.88 -17.38 12.23
C GLU A 191 -0.62 -18.90 12.28
N ASN A 192 -1.00 -19.64 11.23
CA ASN A 192 -0.70 -21.06 11.09
C ASN A 192 -0.23 -21.36 9.66
N GLU A 193 1.01 -20.97 9.35
CA GLU A 193 1.60 -20.99 8.01
C GLU A 193 1.39 -22.31 7.26
N GLU A 194 1.56 -23.46 7.93
CA GLU A 194 1.44 -24.77 7.30
C GLU A 194 -0.02 -25.10 6.97
N SER A 195 -0.94 -24.86 7.91
CA SER A 195 -2.38 -25.06 7.69
C SER A 195 -2.91 -24.13 6.61
N TYR A 196 -2.48 -22.86 6.65
CA TYR A 196 -2.82 -21.86 5.65
C TYR A 196 -2.32 -22.23 4.26
N PHE A 197 -1.06 -22.66 4.15
CA PHE A 197 -0.50 -23.07 2.87
C PHE A 197 -1.22 -24.30 2.32
N TYR A 198 -1.60 -25.25 3.16
CA TYR A 198 -2.43 -26.39 2.74
C TYR A 198 -3.79 -25.93 2.20
N VAL A 199 -4.49 -25.04 2.90
CA VAL A 199 -5.77 -24.47 2.45
C VAL A 199 -5.61 -23.72 1.13
N LEU A 200 -4.56 -22.88 1.01
CA LEU A 200 -4.23 -22.15 -0.21
C LEU A 200 -3.97 -23.09 -1.40
N MET A 201 -3.16 -24.13 -1.21
CA MET A 201 -2.85 -25.10 -2.25
C MET A 201 -4.07 -25.94 -2.63
N SER A 202 -4.91 -26.29 -1.67
CA SER A 202 -6.19 -26.98 -1.90
C SER A 202 -7.15 -26.11 -2.72
N ALA A 203 -7.28 -24.83 -2.37
CA ALA A 203 -8.11 -23.87 -3.11
C ALA A 203 -7.63 -23.69 -4.55
N LEU A 204 -6.32 -23.46 -4.75
CA LEU A 204 -5.72 -23.37 -6.07
C LEU A 204 -5.95 -24.63 -6.90
N SER A 205 -5.68 -25.81 -6.33
CA SER A 205 -5.91 -27.09 -7.02
C SER A 205 -7.37 -27.26 -7.43
N THR A 206 -8.31 -26.85 -6.59
CA THR A 206 -9.74 -26.99 -6.87
C THR A 206 -10.18 -26.04 -7.99
N ILE A 207 -9.74 -24.77 -7.92
CA ILE A 207 -9.98 -23.78 -8.98
C ILE A 207 -9.39 -24.24 -10.32
N GLN A 208 -8.15 -24.73 -10.30
CA GLN A 208 -7.45 -25.23 -11.48
C GLN A 208 -8.17 -26.42 -12.11
N GLN A 209 -8.58 -27.41 -11.30
CA GLN A 209 -9.32 -28.56 -11.79
C GLN A 209 -10.66 -28.13 -12.41
N ARG A 210 -11.38 -27.23 -11.72
CA ARG A 210 -12.66 -26.73 -12.22
C ARG A 210 -12.49 -25.92 -13.50
N PHE A 211 -11.45 -25.10 -13.60
CA PHE A 211 -11.10 -24.40 -14.83
C PHE A 211 -10.84 -25.38 -15.98
N ILE A 212 -10.10 -26.47 -15.75
CA ILE A 212 -9.86 -27.52 -16.76
C ILE A 212 -11.18 -28.14 -17.22
N ASP A 213 -12.07 -28.50 -16.30
CA ASP A 213 -13.36 -29.11 -16.61
C ASP A 213 -14.25 -28.16 -17.44
N LEU A 214 -14.32 -26.89 -17.04
CA LEU A 214 -15.05 -25.85 -17.77
C LEU A 214 -14.43 -25.59 -19.14
N LYS A 215 -13.10 -25.55 -19.24
CA LYS A 215 -12.37 -25.35 -20.50
C LYS A 215 -12.59 -26.51 -21.47
N ASN A 216 -12.60 -27.75 -21.00
CA ASN A 216 -12.80 -28.94 -21.84
C ASN A 216 -14.22 -29.04 -22.42
N THR A 217 -15.19 -28.36 -21.80
CA THR A 217 -16.58 -28.30 -22.28
C THR A 217 -16.87 -27.02 -23.08
N LEU A 218 -15.93 -26.06 -23.07
CA LEU A 218 -16.08 -24.81 -23.80
C LEU A 218 -16.05 -25.07 -25.31
N THR A 219 -17.16 -24.76 -25.97
CA THR A 219 -17.21 -24.69 -27.43
C THR A 219 -17.03 -23.23 -27.83
N LEU A 220 -15.96 -22.94 -28.57
CA LEU A 220 -15.75 -21.61 -29.14
C LEU A 220 -16.53 -21.49 -30.45
N GLU A 221 -17.30 -20.41 -30.59
CA GLU A 221 -17.96 -20.06 -31.84
C GLU A 221 -16.91 -19.84 -32.93
N ALA A 222 -17.21 -20.24 -34.17
CA ALA A 222 -16.25 -20.21 -35.28
C ALA A 222 -15.75 -18.79 -35.62
N ASP A 223 -16.53 -17.77 -35.25
CA ASP A 223 -16.27 -16.34 -35.44
C ASP A 223 -15.77 -15.62 -34.16
N CYS A 224 -15.49 -16.36 -33.08
CA CYS A 224 -14.95 -15.79 -31.85
C CYS A 224 -13.52 -15.27 -32.06
N ASN A 225 -13.40 -13.94 -32.17
CA ASN A 225 -12.12 -13.24 -32.29
C ASN A 225 -11.29 -13.33 -30.98
N ASP A 226 -10.09 -12.76 -30.99
CA ASP A 226 -9.15 -12.89 -29.88
C ASP A 226 -9.65 -12.25 -28.57
N ASP A 227 -10.35 -11.12 -28.66
CA ASP A 227 -10.97 -10.47 -27.50
C ASP A 227 -12.13 -11.32 -26.93
N CYS A 228 -12.92 -11.94 -27.81
CA CYS A 228 -13.95 -12.90 -27.43
C CYS A 228 -13.36 -14.10 -26.68
N LYS A 229 -12.26 -14.68 -27.17
CA LYS A 229 -11.56 -15.81 -26.52
C LYS A 229 -11.02 -15.42 -25.14
N ILE A 230 -10.37 -14.26 -25.03
CA ILE A 230 -9.88 -13.72 -23.76
C ILE A 230 -11.02 -13.59 -22.76
N LYS A 231 -12.11 -12.91 -23.15
CA LYS A 231 -13.27 -12.71 -22.28
C LYS A 231 -13.88 -14.02 -21.82
N ARG A 232 -14.00 -15.00 -22.73
CA ARG A 232 -14.53 -16.34 -22.38
C ARG A 232 -13.62 -17.04 -21.37
N TYR A 233 -12.31 -17.01 -21.57
CA TYR A 233 -11.36 -17.65 -20.65
C TYR A 233 -11.31 -16.95 -19.28
N SER A 234 -11.32 -15.61 -19.23
CA SER A 234 -11.42 -14.88 -17.97
C SER A 234 -12.70 -15.25 -17.21
N ASN A 235 -13.84 -15.36 -17.91
CA ASN A 235 -15.09 -15.83 -17.31
C ASN A 235 -15.01 -17.28 -16.80
N LEU A 236 -14.25 -18.16 -17.44
CA LEU A 236 -14.05 -19.53 -16.94
C LEU A 236 -13.31 -19.53 -15.61
N VAL A 237 -12.26 -18.72 -15.50
CA VAL A 237 -11.49 -18.57 -14.25
C VAL A 237 -12.37 -17.96 -13.17
N GLU A 238 -13.09 -16.89 -13.48
CA GLU A 238 -14.06 -16.27 -12.57
C GLU A 238 -15.13 -17.27 -12.10
N THR A 239 -15.69 -18.08 -13.00
CA THR A 239 -16.66 -19.12 -12.64
C THR A 239 -16.04 -20.17 -11.72
N ALA A 240 -14.85 -20.68 -12.07
CA ALA A 240 -14.14 -21.66 -11.26
C ALA A 240 -13.82 -21.13 -9.86
N MET A 241 -13.40 -19.86 -9.77
CA MET A 241 -13.23 -19.16 -8.49
C MET A 241 -14.54 -19.06 -7.74
N ASN A 242 -15.60 -18.55 -8.36
CA ASN A 242 -16.86 -18.30 -7.66
C ASN A 242 -17.46 -19.59 -7.08
N GLU A 243 -17.40 -20.68 -7.84
CA GLU A 243 -17.89 -21.98 -7.40
C GLU A 243 -17.02 -22.64 -6.32
N THR A 244 -15.75 -22.28 -6.21
CA THR A 244 -14.84 -22.84 -5.19
C THR A 244 -14.81 -21.97 -3.93
N VAL A 245 -14.60 -20.67 -4.12
CA VAL A 245 -14.31 -19.70 -3.08
C VAL A 245 -15.57 -19.31 -2.32
N TYR A 246 -16.69 -19.08 -3.00
CA TYR A 246 -17.95 -18.69 -2.34
C TYR A 246 -18.80 -19.88 -1.90
N SER A 247 -18.45 -21.10 -2.31
CA SER A 247 -19.09 -22.31 -1.78
C SER A 247 -18.45 -22.77 -0.47
N ASP A 248 -17.17 -22.48 -0.26
CA ASP A 248 -16.44 -22.80 0.96
C ASP A 248 -16.23 -21.56 1.84
N ARG A 249 -17.05 -21.45 2.89
CA ARG A 249 -16.95 -20.38 3.90
C ARG A 249 -15.59 -20.32 4.61
N THR A 250 -14.77 -21.37 4.56
CA THR A 250 -13.41 -21.31 5.10
C THR A 250 -12.49 -20.51 4.19
N LEU A 251 -12.72 -20.54 2.87
CA LEU A 251 -11.96 -19.77 1.90
C LEU A 251 -12.36 -18.30 1.92
N GLU A 252 -13.64 -17.97 2.17
CA GLU A 252 -14.12 -16.59 2.35
C GLU A 252 -13.35 -15.81 3.43
N ARG A 253 -12.78 -16.51 4.40
CA ARG A 253 -12.01 -15.93 5.51
C ARG A 253 -10.56 -15.66 5.16
N LEU A 254 -10.08 -16.10 3.99
CA LEU A 254 -8.71 -15.86 3.61
C LEU A 254 -8.55 -14.39 3.20
N PRO A 255 -7.55 -13.66 3.73
CA PRO A 255 -7.45 -12.21 3.49
C PRO A 255 -7.16 -11.81 2.04
N PHE A 256 -6.84 -12.78 1.16
CA PHE A 256 -6.70 -12.56 -0.28
C PHE A 256 -7.98 -12.85 -1.09
N VAL A 257 -8.96 -13.54 -0.51
CA VAL A 257 -10.23 -13.97 -1.13
C VAL A 257 -11.32 -12.93 -0.92
N LEU A 258 -11.28 -12.20 0.20
CA LEU A 258 -12.24 -11.14 0.50
C LEU A 258 -12.33 -10.24 -0.73
N SER A 259 -13.43 -10.43 -1.46
CA SER A 259 -13.62 -9.86 -2.77
C SER A 259 -13.69 -8.38 -2.57
N ILE A 260 -12.58 -7.70 -2.83
CA ILE A 260 -12.45 -6.27 -2.76
C ILE A 260 -13.47 -5.74 -3.77
N PRO A 261 -14.60 -5.15 -3.32
CA PRO A 261 -15.56 -4.54 -4.22
C PRO A 261 -14.85 -3.63 -5.23
N GLN A 262 -15.42 -3.44 -6.42
CA GLN A 262 -14.79 -2.64 -7.47
C GLN A 262 -14.42 -1.23 -6.94
N GLU A 263 -15.23 -0.64 -6.06
CA GLU A 263 -14.95 0.64 -5.40
C GLU A 263 -13.82 0.57 -4.37
N LEU A 264 -13.56 -0.61 -3.80
CA LEU A 264 -12.45 -0.90 -2.90
C LEU A 264 -11.16 -1.26 -3.66
N ARG A 265 -11.16 -1.40 -5.00
CA ARG A 265 -9.91 -1.52 -5.79
C ARG A 265 -9.13 -0.20 -5.83
N ASP A 266 -9.82 0.93 -5.76
CA ASP A 266 -9.17 2.22 -5.50
C ASP A 266 -8.65 2.29 -4.05
N ILE A 267 -9.24 1.49 -3.16
CA ILE A 267 -8.80 1.26 -1.79
C ILE A 267 -7.67 0.22 -1.72
N LEU A 268 -7.33 -0.57 -2.74
CA LEU A 268 -6.03 -1.29 -2.76
C LEU A 268 -4.83 -0.33 -2.80
N ASN A 269 -5.03 0.94 -3.17
CA ASN A 269 -4.05 2.00 -2.96
C ASN A 269 -4.02 2.53 -1.51
N ARG A 270 -5.04 2.20 -0.71
CA ARG A 270 -5.02 2.27 0.76
C ARG A 270 -4.59 0.89 1.25
N MET A 271 -3.33 0.80 1.60
CA MET A 271 -2.61 -0.45 1.83
C MET A 271 -3.09 -1.34 2.99
N PHE A 272 -4.25 -1.04 3.58
CA PHE A 272 -4.92 -1.78 4.62
C PHE A 272 -6.40 -1.85 4.26
N ILE A 273 -6.98 -3.05 4.39
CA ILE A 273 -8.42 -3.24 4.21
C ILE A 273 -8.99 -3.46 5.59
N ARG A 274 -9.74 -2.47 6.09
CA ARG A 274 -10.60 -2.71 7.23
C ARG A 274 -11.75 -3.58 6.79
N THR A 275 -11.84 -4.77 7.37
CA THR A 275 -13.04 -5.60 7.21
C THR A 275 -13.71 -5.76 8.55
N LYS A 276 -14.85 -5.08 8.74
CA LYS A 276 -15.83 -5.46 9.78
C LYS A 276 -16.58 -6.72 9.36
N TYR A 277 -15.86 -7.75 8.94
CA TYR A 277 -16.45 -9.00 8.47
C TYR A 277 -16.57 -9.94 9.66
N LEU A 278 -17.78 -10.47 9.91
CA LEU A 278 -18.04 -11.59 10.82
C LEU A 278 -17.80 -11.36 12.33
N GLU A 279 -18.22 -10.22 12.88
CA GLU A 279 -18.27 -9.98 14.35
C GLU A 279 -16.89 -9.95 15.06
N GLN A 280 -15.78 -10.06 14.32
CA GLN A 280 -14.42 -9.91 14.83
C GLN A 280 -13.87 -8.55 14.39
N ASP A 281 -13.40 -7.75 15.35
CA ASP A 281 -12.75 -6.46 15.09
C ASP A 281 -11.29 -6.76 14.71
N LEU A 282 -11.02 -6.97 13.43
CA LEU A 282 -9.69 -7.29 12.90
C LEU A 282 -9.23 -6.26 11.89
N VAL A 283 -7.96 -5.84 12.02
CA VAL A 283 -7.23 -5.07 11.01
C VAL A 283 -6.51 -6.05 10.08
N LEU A 284 -6.90 -6.10 8.81
CA LEU A 284 -6.23 -6.95 7.84
C LEU A 284 -5.04 -6.24 7.22
N VAL A 285 -3.88 -6.90 7.30
CA VAL A 285 -2.65 -6.42 6.70
C VAL A 285 -2.37 -7.24 5.45
N PRO A 286 -2.26 -6.62 4.25
CA PRO A 286 -2.01 -7.37 3.04
C PRO A 286 -0.71 -8.17 3.10
N VAL A 287 -0.71 -9.38 2.51
CA VAL A 287 0.47 -10.26 2.43
C VAL A 287 1.69 -9.56 1.83
N ALA A 288 1.49 -8.56 0.96
CA ALA A 288 2.55 -7.75 0.38
C ALA A 288 3.40 -6.98 1.42
N PHE A 289 2.85 -6.69 2.60
CA PHE A 289 3.59 -6.09 3.71
C PHE A 289 4.44 -7.09 4.46
N PHE A 290 4.04 -8.36 4.53
CA PHE A 290 4.82 -9.42 5.17
C PHE A 290 5.97 -9.95 4.30
N TYR A 291 6.05 -9.48 3.06
CA TYR A 291 7.17 -9.77 2.20
C TYR A 291 8.36 -8.86 2.53
N VAL A 292 9.48 -9.49 2.90
CA VAL A 292 10.77 -8.83 3.16
C VAL A 292 11.75 -9.15 2.03
N PRO A 293 11.84 -8.33 0.97
CA PRO A 293 12.94 -8.42 0.02
C PRO A 293 14.25 -7.83 0.55
N TRP A 294 14.24 -7.19 1.71
CA TRP A 294 15.25 -6.19 2.04
C TRP A 294 15.99 -6.50 3.33
N THR A 295 17.26 -6.13 3.37
CA THR A 295 18.05 -6.13 4.60
C THR A 295 17.48 -5.08 5.57
N GLU A 296 17.50 -5.36 6.87
CA GLU A 296 17.00 -4.46 7.94
C GLU A 296 17.59 -3.03 7.83
N ASP A 297 18.80 -2.89 7.29
CA ASP A 297 19.48 -1.60 7.10
C ASP A 297 19.12 -0.86 5.80
N SER A 298 18.13 -1.33 5.03
CA SER A 298 17.76 -0.71 3.76
C SER A 298 16.77 0.44 3.97
N ILE A 299 16.85 1.46 3.11
CA ILE A 299 15.90 2.58 3.12
C ILE A 299 14.49 2.05 2.83
N GLU A 300 14.37 1.03 1.97
CA GLU A 300 13.13 0.36 1.65
C GLU A 300 12.48 -0.31 2.87
N TYR A 301 13.29 -0.93 3.73
CA TYR A 301 12.81 -1.51 4.99
C TYR A 301 12.25 -0.43 5.92
N MET A 302 13.02 0.63 6.17
CA MET A 302 12.59 1.75 7.03
C MET A 302 11.32 2.41 6.51
N MET A 303 11.24 2.63 5.20
CA MET A 303 10.05 3.22 4.58
C MET A 303 8.80 2.35 4.74
N LYS A 304 8.90 1.03 4.49
CA LYS A 304 7.78 0.11 4.72
C LYS A 304 7.37 0.07 6.19
N TYR A 305 8.34 0.10 7.09
CA TYR A 305 8.06 0.09 8.52
C TYR A 305 7.33 1.36 8.95
N ASN A 306 7.80 2.52 8.50
CA ASN A 306 7.15 3.82 8.76
C ASN A 306 5.76 3.91 8.13
N GLU A 307 5.60 3.32 6.95
CA GLU A 307 4.31 3.15 6.29
C GLU A 307 3.34 2.29 7.10
N LEU A 308 3.78 1.15 7.66
CA LEU A 308 2.96 0.32 8.54
C LEU A 308 2.51 1.10 9.79
N ILE A 309 3.43 1.81 10.45
CA ILE A 309 3.10 2.66 11.62
C ILE A 309 2.02 3.67 11.22
N TYR A 310 2.23 4.36 10.10
CA TYR A 310 1.31 5.36 9.60
C TYR A 310 -0.08 4.80 9.34
N GLN A 311 -0.16 3.67 8.67
CA GLN A 311 -1.43 3.09 8.31
C GLN A 311 -2.18 2.51 9.52
N PHE A 312 -1.47 1.85 10.45
CA PHE A 312 -2.07 1.45 11.73
C PHE A 312 -2.58 2.66 12.53
N SER A 313 -1.81 3.76 12.53
CA SER A 313 -2.23 5.00 13.19
C SER A 313 -3.46 5.59 12.50
N LEU A 314 -3.49 5.62 11.16
CA LEU A 314 -4.60 6.12 10.37
C LEU A 314 -5.88 5.32 10.63
N GLU A 315 -5.78 3.99 10.61
CA GLU A 315 -6.91 3.11 10.90
C GLU A 315 -7.44 3.34 12.32
N ALA A 316 -6.54 3.40 13.31
CA ALA A 316 -6.91 3.65 14.69
C ALA A 316 -7.60 5.01 14.89
N PHE A 317 -7.12 6.08 14.25
CA PHE A 317 -7.78 7.39 14.33
C PHE A 317 -9.07 7.46 13.52
N THR A 318 -9.17 6.73 12.41
CA THR A 318 -10.44 6.52 11.71
C THR A 318 -11.47 5.92 12.67
N ASP A 319 -11.08 4.98 13.55
CA ASP A 319 -11.98 4.43 14.57
C ASP A 319 -12.40 5.41 15.63
N VAL A 320 -11.45 6.22 16.10
CA VAL A 320 -11.76 7.28 17.07
C VAL A 320 -12.75 8.26 16.48
N VAL A 321 -12.52 8.68 15.23
CA VAL A 321 -13.23 9.78 14.58
C VAL A 321 -14.51 9.34 13.90
N SER A 322 -14.67 8.07 13.47
CA SER A 322 -15.83 7.54 12.71
C SER A 322 -17.13 7.35 13.48
N ASP A 323 -17.10 7.35 14.81
CA ASP A 323 -18.31 7.30 15.65
C ASP A 323 -18.90 8.71 15.77
N ASP A 324 -20.13 8.88 15.29
CA ASP A 324 -20.76 10.20 15.18
C ASP A 324 -20.96 10.87 16.54
N ASP A 325 -21.25 10.11 17.60
CA ASP A 325 -21.38 10.68 18.94
C ASP A 325 -20.02 11.18 19.45
N ARG A 326 -18.94 10.40 19.27
CA ARG A 326 -17.57 10.85 19.58
C ARG A 326 -17.18 12.08 18.76
N PHE A 327 -17.51 12.07 17.48
CA PHE A 327 -17.22 13.19 16.58
C PHE A 327 -17.94 14.47 17.02
N LEU A 328 -19.22 14.38 17.38
CA LEU A 328 -20.00 15.51 17.89
C LEU A 328 -19.45 16.05 19.21
N GLN A 329 -18.84 15.21 20.05
CA GLN A 329 -18.15 15.69 21.25
C GLN A 329 -16.84 16.41 20.92
N MET A 330 -16.01 15.82 20.05
CA MET A 330 -14.80 16.48 19.55
C MET A 330 -15.16 17.85 18.95
N ALA A 331 -16.28 17.93 18.24
CA ALA A 331 -16.77 19.16 17.60
C ALA A 331 -17.00 20.34 18.55
N LYS A 332 -17.22 20.07 19.84
CA LYS A 332 -17.40 21.12 20.87
C LYS A 332 -16.07 21.71 21.35
N GLY A 333 -14.96 20.98 21.19
CA GLY A 333 -13.64 21.36 21.67
C GLY A 333 -12.96 22.43 20.82
N ASP A 334 -12.06 23.21 21.44
CA ASP A 334 -11.32 24.27 20.75
C ASP A 334 -10.37 23.73 19.67
N GLY A 335 -9.87 22.50 19.86
CA GLY A 335 -9.11 21.77 18.85
C GLY A 335 -9.90 21.63 17.55
N PHE A 336 -11.14 21.13 17.62
CA PHE A 336 -11.98 20.99 16.43
C PHE A 336 -12.37 22.33 15.82
N LYS A 337 -12.66 23.36 16.64
CA LYS A 337 -12.90 24.73 16.12
C LYS A 337 -11.70 25.26 15.35
N CYS A 338 -10.47 24.88 15.70
CA CYS A 338 -9.29 25.20 14.91
C CYS A 338 -9.35 24.52 13.54
N TYR A 339 -9.57 23.20 13.49
CA TYR A 339 -9.70 22.44 12.24
C TYR A 339 -10.80 23.02 11.33
N HIS A 340 -11.98 23.30 11.90
CA HIS A 340 -13.11 23.87 11.17
C HIS A 340 -12.78 25.26 10.58
N ARG A 341 -12.14 26.15 11.35
CA ARG A 341 -11.70 27.47 10.86
C ARG A 341 -10.67 27.37 9.74
N ALA A 342 -9.84 26.33 9.76
CA ALA A 342 -8.87 26.04 8.71
C ALA A 342 -9.50 25.37 7.45
N GLY A 343 -10.81 25.09 7.47
CA GLY A 343 -11.50 24.40 6.37
C GLY A 343 -11.22 22.90 6.30
N TYR A 344 -10.69 22.31 7.37
CA TYR A 344 -10.36 20.88 7.43
C TYR A 344 -11.62 20.03 7.67
N CYS A 345 -11.75 18.97 6.90
CA CYS A 345 -12.82 17.98 7.03
C CYS A 345 -12.43 16.86 8.02
N ARG A 346 -13.31 15.86 8.21
CA ARG A 346 -13.07 14.69 9.08
C ARG A 346 -11.79 13.93 8.72
N ALA A 347 -11.59 13.63 7.44
CA ALA A 347 -10.42 12.89 6.95
C ALA A 347 -9.09 13.62 7.24
N HIS A 348 -9.10 14.96 7.23
CA HIS A 348 -7.93 15.75 7.59
C HIS A 348 -7.53 15.56 9.07
N ILE A 349 -8.50 15.38 9.97
CA ILE A 349 -8.26 15.14 11.38
C ILE A 349 -7.61 13.76 11.56
N GLU A 350 -8.20 12.73 10.96
CA GLU A 350 -7.70 11.35 11.01
C GLU A 350 -6.25 11.29 10.53
N PHE A 351 -5.98 11.90 9.38
CA PHE A 351 -4.66 11.96 8.79
C PHE A 351 -3.64 12.71 9.67
N LEU A 352 -4.01 13.87 10.21
CA LEU A 352 -3.08 14.68 11.01
C LEU A 352 -2.68 14.03 12.32
N GLU A 353 -3.65 13.44 13.03
CA GLU A 353 -3.38 12.76 14.27
C GLU A 353 -2.60 11.45 14.01
N ALA A 354 -2.86 10.77 12.90
CA ALA A 354 -2.06 9.62 12.46
C ALA A 354 -0.60 9.98 12.16
N VAL A 355 -0.35 11.07 11.43
CA VAL A 355 1.01 11.57 11.16
C VAL A 355 1.73 11.91 12.47
N ARG A 356 1.06 12.59 13.40
CA ARG A 356 1.67 12.96 14.70
C ARG A 356 2.05 11.75 15.54
N LEU A 357 1.19 10.73 15.59
CA LEU A 357 1.51 9.50 16.29
C LEU A 357 2.67 8.78 15.60
N THR A 358 2.66 8.73 14.28
CA THR A 358 3.72 8.10 13.49
C THR A 358 5.07 8.74 13.74
N THR A 359 5.15 10.06 13.65
CA THR A 359 6.41 10.78 13.89
C THR A 359 6.87 10.63 15.34
N LYS A 360 5.94 10.56 16.31
CA LYS A 360 6.26 10.22 17.71
C LYS A 360 6.92 8.86 17.82
N ILE A 361 6.31 7.81 17.27
CA ILE A 361 6.82 6.43 17.33
C ILE A 361 8.18 6.31 16.62
N ILE A 362 8.35 6.96 15.46
CA ILE A 362 9.63 6.99 14.75
C ILE A 362 10.72 7.58 15.65
N LYS A 363 10.49 8.76 16.24
CA LYS A 363 11.46 9.41 17.14
C LYS A 363 11.81 8.58 18.38
N GLU A 364 10.85 7.83 18.91
CA GLU A 364 11.08 6.97 20.08
C GLU A 364 11.98 5.77 19.77
N ARG A 365 12.10 5.40 18.49
CA ARG A 365 12.84 4.21 18.05
C ARG A 365 14.18 4.50 17.40
N THR A 366 14.35 5.68 16.83
CA THR A 366 15.53 6.02 16.04
C THR A 366 16.50 6.86 16.86
N GLU A 367 17.75 6.42 16.98
CA GLU A 367 18.82 7.26 17.51
C GLU A 367 19.26 8.25 16.41
N ASP A 368 19.24 9.55 16.71
CA ASP A 368 19.72 10.61 15.81
C ASP A 368 21.25 10.44 15.57
N GLY A 369 21.66 9.64 14.57
CA GLY A 369 23.06 9.20 14.46
C GLY A 369 23.71 9.17 13.08
N GLY A 370 23.01 9.50 11.99
CA GLY A 370 23.53 9.39 10.62
C GLY A 370 23.87 10.72 9.94
N SER A 371 24.90 10.75 9.08
CA SER A 371 25.29 11.92 8.27
C SER A 371 24.42 12.13 7.01
N GLY A 372 23.11 11.93 7.13
CA GLY A 372 22.17 11.98 5.99
C GLY A 372 20.73 12.30 6.42
N PHE A 373 19.77 11.92 5.60
CA PHE A 373 18.35 12.01 5.95
C PHE A 373 18.01 11.07 7.10
N SER A 374 17.37 11.59 8.14
CA SER A 374 16.82 10.78 9.23
C SER A 374 15.55 10.03 8.80
N ASP A 375 15.11 9.07 9.60
CA ASP A 375 13.89 8.30 9.36
C ASP A 375 12.65 9.17 9.24
N LEU A 376 12.59 10.29 9.96
CA LEU A 376 11.54 11.30 9.79
C LEU A 376 11.56 11.92 8.40
N HIS A 377 12.74 12.24 7.85
CA HIS A 377 12.84 12.74 6.48
C HIS A 377 12.32 11.70 5.49
N TRP A 378 12.77 10.44 5.62
CA TRP A 378 12.32 9.34 4.76
C TRP A 378 10.82 9.07 4.88
N PHE A 379 10.24 9.22 6.07
CA PHE A 379 8.80 9.13 6.26
C PHE A 379 8.06 10.23 5.48
N PHE A 380 8.49 11.49 5.59
CA PHE A 380 7.85 12.57 4.83
C PHE A 380 8.06 12.45 3.31
N PHE A 381 9.25 12.01 2.87
CA PHE A 381 9.50 11.72 1.45
C PHE A 381 8.63 10.60 0.93
N TYR A 382 8.52 9.51 1.68
CA TYR A 382 7.62 8.40 1.37
C TYR A 382 6.19 8.92 1.23
N MET A 383 5.69 9.64 2.22
CA MET A 383 4.33 10.19 2.18
C MET A 383 4.14 11.05 0.93
N GLN A 384 4.96 12.08 0.72
CA GLN A 384 4.84 12.97 -0.45
C GLN A 384 4.96 12.21 -1.79
N SER A 385 5.83 11.20 -1.86
CA SER A 385 6.05 10.41 -3.07
C SER A 385 4.80 9.67 -3.57
N ARG A 386 3.85 9.37 -2.68
CA ARG A 386 2.56 8.75 -3.03
C ARG A 386 1.67 9.66 -3.88
N TRP A 387 1.89 10.97 -3.81
CA TRP A 387 1.15 11.97 -4.57
C TRP A 387 1.93 12.51 -5.77
N CYS A 388 3.14 12.00 -6.04
CA CYS A 388 3.90 12.34 -7.24
C CYS A 388 3.36 11.57 -8.46
N ILE A 389 2.17 11.94 -8.90
CA ILE A 389 1.40 11.28 -9.96
C ILE A 389 1.05 12.33 -11.02
N HIS A 390 1.69 12.22 -12.19
CA HIS A 390 1.54 13.21 -13.25
C HIS A 390 0.11 13.33 -13.78
N GLY A 391 -0.50 14.52 -13.70
CA GLY A 391 -1.78 14.81 -14.35
C GLY A 391 -3.02 14.49 -13.51
N MET A 392 -2.88 14.28 -12.20
CA MET A 392 -3.98 14.43 -11.26
C MET A 392 -4.29 15.91 -11.05
N THR A 393 -5.56 16.29 -11.11
CA THR A 393 -5.97 17.69 -10.91
C THR A 393 -6.33 17.94 -9.45
N GLU A 394 -6.08 19.17 -8.94
CA GLU A 394 -6.49 19.56 -7.58
C GLU A 394 -8.02 19.39 -7.34
N GLU A 395 -8.83 19.37 -8.40
CA GLU A 395 -10.30 19.26 -8.34
C GLU A 395 -10.81 17.84 -8.04
N GLU A 396 -10.03 16.78 -8.29
CA GLU A 396 -10.42 15.38 -7.99
C GLU A 396 -10.45 15.08 -6.47
N TYR A 397 -10.29 16.11 -5.64
CA TYR A 397 -9.89 15.97 -4.25
C TYR A 397 -10.67 16.87 -3.27
N ALA A 398 -11.96 17.07 -3.51
CA ALA A 398 -12.80 18.05 -2.82
C ALA A 398 -12.91 17.96 -1.28
N CYS A 399 -12.20 17.06 -0.60
CA CYS A 399 -11.97 17.11 0.84
C CYS A 399 -10.68 16.39 1.31
N ASP A 400 -9.83 15.87 0.41
CA ASP A 400 -9.02 14.67 0.75
C ASP A 400 -7.51 14.71 0.37
N SER A 401 -6.94 15.76 -0.26
CA SER A 401 -5.64 15.51 -0.94
C SER A 401 -4.46 16.44 -0.82
N THR A 402 -4.61 17.68 -0.35
CA THR A 402 -3.40 18.49 -0.31
C THR A 402 -2.59 18.04 0.90
N PHE A 403 -1.47 17.36 0.64
CA PHE A 403 -0.53 17.00 1.70
C PHE A 403 0.04 18.27 2.36
N LYS A 404 0.03 19.40 1.64
CA LYS A 404 0.56 20.71 2.05
C LYS A 404 -0.07 21.23 3.37
N PRO A 405 -1.40 21.32 3.55
CA PRO A 405 -2.00 21.60 4.85
C PRO A 405 -1.50 20.74 6.00
N PHE A 406 -1.23 19.45 5.77
CA PHE A 406 -0.75 18.57 6.83
C PHE A 406 0.69 18.87 7.23
N LEU A 407 1.56 19.13 6.25
CA LEU A 407 2.93 19.56 6.50
C LEU A 407 2.99 20.84 7.31
N LYS A 408 2.11 21.80 7.00
CA LYS A 408 1.95 23.05 7.77
C LYS A 408 1.60 22.80 9.23
N GLN A 409 0.74 21.81 9.50
CA GLN A 409 0.23 21.46 10.82
C GLN A 409 1.11 20.46 11.59
N SER A 410 2.27 20.10 11.03
CA SER A 410 3.22 19.15 11.62
C SER A 410 4.48 19.85 12.12
N THR A 411 4.60 20.02 13.44
CA THR A 411 5.83 20.51 14.08
C THR A 411 7.03 19.63 13.75
N ASP A 412 6.82 18.31 13.64
CA ASP A 412 7.92 17.37 13.35
C ASP A 412 8.43 17.53 11.92
N PHE A 413 7.55 17.78 10.95
CA PHE A 413 7.96 18.17 9.59
C PHE A 413 8.78 19.45 9.61
N GLN A 414 8.25 20.51 10.23
CA GLN A 414 8.92 21.80 10.26
C GLN A 414 10.29 21.72 10.94
N LYS A 415 10.44 20.89 11.98
CA LYS A 415 11.73 20.63 12.63
C LYS A 415 12.67 19.84 11.75
N ALA A 416 12.20 18.74 11.14
CA ALA A 416 13.03 17.90 10.27
C ALA A 416 13.65 18.72 9.14
N PHE A 417 12.85 19.55 8.46
CA PHE A 417 13.29 20.35 7.32
C PHE A 417 13.74 21.77 7.66
N ASN A 418 13.90 22.10 8.96
CA ASN A 418 14.34 23.42 9.44
C ASN A 418 13.52 24.60 8.87
N CYS A 419 12.19 24.46 8.87
CA CYS A 419 11.28 25.48 8.39
C CYS A 419 11.25 26.69 9.35
N LYS A 420 11.24 27.90 8.79
CA LYS A 420 11.34 29.17 9.51
C LYS A 420 10.21 30.13 9.10
N PRO A 421 9.90 31.15 9.93
CA PRO A 421 9.02 32.24 9.52
C PRO A 421 9.44 32.81 8.16
N GLY A 422 8.48 32.89 7.24
CA GLY A 422 8.70 33.30 5.84
C GLY A 422 8.62 32.16 4.83
N HIS A 423 8.87 30.91 5.23
CA HIS A 423 8.65 29.75 4.37
C HIS A 423 7.15 29.46 4.19
N LYS A 424 6.74 28.97 3.02
CA LYS A 424 5.32 28.73 2.70
C LYS A 424 4.68 27.64 3.56
N LEU A 425 5.43 26.64 4.02
CA LEU A 425 4.95 25.53 4.87
C LEU A 425 5.20 25.75 6.36
N TYR A 426 5.71 26.92 6.76
CA TYR A 426 5.84 27.26 8.17
C TYR A 426 4.50 27.72 8.77
N THR A 427 4.18 27.18 9.94
CA THR A 427 3.04 27.61 10.78
C THR A 427 3.54 27.71 12.20
N ALA A 428 3.31 28.85 12.86
CA ALA A 428 3.67 29.02 14.26
C ALA A 428 2.90 28.03 15.16
N ALA A 429 3.51 27.59 16.26
CA ALA A 429 2.99 26.49 17.09
C ALA A 429 1.59 26.79 17.66
N GLU A 430 1.33 28.04 18.03
CA GLU A 430 0.04 28.53 18.53
C GLU A 430 -1.09 28.49 17.49
N ASN A 431 -0.73 28.39 16.21
CA ASN A 431 -1.69 28.28 15.10
C ASN A 431 -1.86 26.84 14.60
N MET A 432 -1.23 25.87 15.27
CA MET A 432 -1.40 24.47 14.92
C MET A 432 -2.62 23.87 15.63
N CYS A 433 -3.51 23.26 14.85
CA CYS A 433 -4.72 22.62 15.34
C CYS A 433 -4.39 21.26 15.94
N LYS A 434 -4.76 21.03 17.20
CA LYS A 434 -4.58 19.75 17.90
C LYS A 434 -5.88 19.36 18.60
N ILE A 435 -6.41 18.17 18.31
CA ILE A 435 -7.61 17.67 18.98
C ILE A 435 -7.24 16.89 20.24
N PHE A 436 -6.17 16.10 20.19
CA PHE A 436 -5.68 15.35 21.35
C PHE A 436 -4.48 16.06 21.97
N VAL A 437 -4.73 16.95 22.95
CA VAL A 437 -3.69 17.75 23.60
C VAL A 437 -2.92 16.94 24.63
#